data_AF-A0A350AWU1-F1
#
_entry.id   AF-A0A350AWU1-F1
#
_cell.length_a   1.000
_cell.length_b   1.000
_cell.length_c   1.000
_cell.angle_alpha   90.00
_cell.angle_beta   90.00
_cell.angle_gamma   90.00
#
_symmetry.space_group_name_H-M   'P 1'
#
loop_
_entity.id
_entity.type
_entity.pdbx_description
1 polymer ?
#
loop_
_entity_poly.entity_id
_entity_poly.type
_entity_poly.pdbx_seq_one_letter_code
_entity_poly.pdbx_strand_id
1 'polypeptide(L)'
;MKKIVLIFGFIILFSALGLRGYFALVPPPEPTLHVELKDVVPSSMEGWLINDMDIANSPDMAERVSDRLNFDDFLIRIFRKDDTFVRLYIAYWKPGTASYRWAGAHTPDTCWVQAGWSCVEREYSIPFEVAGVAFEPAEYGIYKIKDHEEKVYFWHLVGGQAFGYKQQGGHNIFGALVDIQHYGLNLRQEQFFIRLSSNKDLEELKKLNGFDTIVKSLEAIGLNNSSAATAN
;
A
#
# COMPACT_ATOMS: atom_id res chain seq x y z
N MET A 1 -40.67 -19.72 -16.73
CA MET A 1 -39.23 -19.94 -16.43
C MET A 1 -38.31 -19.39 -17.52
N LYS A 2 -38.36 -19.86 -18.79
CA LYS A 2 -37.49 -19.36 -19.87
C LYS A 2 -37.52 -17.83 -20.11
N LYS A 3 -38.70 -17.21 -20.10
CA LYS A 3 -38.85 -15.75 -20.27
C LYS A 3 -38.22 -14.94 -19.13
N ILE A 4 -38.32 -15.44 -17.89
CA ILE A 4 -37.75 -14.79 -16.71
C ILE A 4 -36.21 -14.83 -16.79
N VAL A 5 -35.64 -15.98 -17.14
CA VAL A 5 -34.19 -16.13 -17.35
C VAL A 5 -33.67 -15.19 -18.44
N LEU A 6 -34.40 -15.05 -19.55
CA LEU A 6 -34.02 -14.13 -20.62
C LEU A 6 -34.07 -12.67 -20.17
N ILE A 7 -35.09 -12.27 -19.42
CA ILE A 7 -35.20 -10.90 -18.88
C ILE A 7 -34.04 -10.60 -17.93
N PHE A 8 -33.74 -11.50 -16.99
CA PHE A 8 -32.61 -11.33 -16.09
C PHE A 8 -31.27 -11.30 -16.84
N GLY A 9 -31.08 -12.18 -17.82
CA GLY A 9 -29.87 -12.17 -18.65
C GLY A 9 -29.69 -10.85 -19.41
N PHE A 10 -30.78 -10.27 -19.92
CA PHE A 10 -30.75 -8.99 -20.60
C PHE A 10 -30.42 -7.85 -19.64
N ILE A 11 -31.03 -7.82 -18.45
CA ILE A 11 -30.73 -6.81 -17.43
C ILE A 11 -29.25 -6.86 -17.03
N ILE A 12 -28.71 -8.05 -16.77
CA ILE A 12 -27.29 -8.21 -16.39
C ILE A 12 -26.37 -7.72 -17.51
N LEU A 13 -26.66 -8.10 -18.77
CA LEU A 13 -25.85 -7.69 -19.92
C LEU A 13 -25.87 -6.17 -20.11
N PHE A 14 -27.05 -5.55 -20.08
CA PHE A 14 -27.18 -4.10 -20.25
C PHE A 14 -26.59 -3.31 -19.10
N SER A 15 -26.70 -3.80 -17.86
CA SER A 15 -26.03 -3.19 -16.71
C SER A 15 -24.50 -3.28 -16.85
N ALA A 16 -23.96 -4.43 -17.28
CA ALA A 16 -22.52 -4.59 -17.50
C ALA A 16 -22.00 -3.70 -18.64
N LEU A 17 -22.74 -3.63 -19.76
CA LEU A 17 -22.41 -2.74 -20.88
C LEU A 17 -22.53 -1.27 -20.51
N GLY A 18 -23.58 -0.89 -19.77
CA GLY A 18 -23.78 0.47 -19.27
C GLY A 18 -22.66 0.88 -18.32
N LEU A 19 -22.25 0.00 -17.40
CA LEU A 19 -21.14 0.26 -16.50
C LEU A 19 -19.80 0.39 -17.24
N ARG A 20 -19.56 -0.49 -18.24
CA ARG A 20 -18.38 -0.39 -19.10
C ARG A 20 -18.38 0.92 -19.91
N GLY A 21 -19.53 1.32 -20.46
CA GLY A 21 -19.68 2.58 -21.18
C GLY A 21 -19.46 3.78 -20.27
N TYR A 22 -20.00 3.76 -19.05
CA TYR A 22 -19.76 4.78 -18.04
C TYR A 22 -18.27 4.94 -17.74
N PHE A 23 -17.55 3.84 -17.47
CA PHE A 23 -16.11 3.92 -17.17
C PHE A 23 -15.24 4.27 -18.37
N ALA A 24 -15.72 4.06 -19.61
CA ALA A 24 -15.04 4.52 -20.82
C ALA A 24 -15.21 6.03 -21.05
N LEU A 25 -16.30 6.63 -20.56
CA LEU A 25 -16.62 8.05 -20.78
C LEU A 25 -16.25 8.94 -19.60
N VAL A 26 -16.35 8.42 -18.37
CA VAL A 26 -16.03 9.16 -17.15
C VAL A 26 -14.58 8.87 -16.79
N PRO A 27 -13.66 9.85 -16.85
CA PRO A 27 -12.26 9.62 -16.50
C PRO A 27 -12.13 9.19 -15.03
N PRO A 28 -11.02 8.51 -14.65
CA PRO A 28 -10.69 8.33 -13.24
C PRO A 28 -10.48 9.71 -12.57
N PRO A 29 -10.52 9.78 -11.23
CA PRO A 29 -10.16 11.01 -10.53
C PRO A 29 -8.72 11.42 -10.86
N GLU A 30 -8.41 12.70 -10.69
CA GLU A 30 -7.04 13.19 -10.86
C GLU A 30 -6.12 12.59 -9.77
N PRO A 31 -4.87 12.22 -10.10
CA PRO A 31 -3.89 11.78 -9.11
C PRO A 31 -3.55 12.91 -8.14
N THR A 32 -3.26 12.59 -6.87
CA THR A 32 -2.79 13.58 -5.89
C THR A 32 -1.27 13.71 -5.88
N LEU A 33 -0.55 12.66 -6.30
CA LEU A 33 0.89 12.71 -6.49
C LEU A 33 1.25 13.33 -7.84
N HIS A 34 2.01 14.43 -7.81
CA HIS A 34 2.45 15.16 -9.01
C HIS A 34 3.97 15.13 -9.23
N VAL A 35 4.71 14.47 -8.33
CA VAL A 35 6.17 14.34 -8.36
C VAL A 35 6.55 12.87 -8.24
N GLU A 36 7.78 12.52 -8.61
CA GLU A 36 8.27 11.14 -8.45
C GLU A 36 8.50 10.81 -6.96
N LEU A 37 8.27 9.57 -6.56
CA LEU A 37 8.44 9.10 -5.17
C LEU A 37 9.84 9.37 -4.63
N LYS A 38 10.86 9.28 -5.50
CA LYS A 38 12.26 9.54 -5.14
C LYS A 38 12.51 10.97 -4.67
N ASP A 39 11.67 11.92 -5.12
CA ASP A 39 11.76 13.35 -4.82
C ASP A 39 10.88 13.72 -3.61
N VAL A 40 9.88 12.90 -3.28
CA VAL A 40 9.09 13.03 -2.05
C VAL A 40 9.90 12.61 -0.82
N VAL A 41 10.55 11.46 -0.92
CA VAL A 41 11.31 10.87 0.18
C VAL A 41 12.71 11.52 0.25
N PRO A 42 13.24 11.86 1.43
CA PRO A 42 14.56 12.47 1.55
C PRO A 42 15.65 11.57 0.96
N SER A 43 16.50 12.14 0.10
CA SER A 43 17.65 11.46 -0.53
C SER A 43 18.97 11.70 0.20
N SER A 44 19.02 12.69 1.09
CA SER A 44 20.16 12.99 1.96
C SER A 44 19.69 13.47 3.34
N MET A 45 20.32 13.02 4.41
CA MET A 45 20.09 13.51 5.78
C MET A 45 21.39 13.45 6.58
N GLU A 46 21.54 14.36 7.53
CA GLU A 46 22.73 14.43 8.37
C GLU A 46 22.88 13.16 9.23
N GLY A 47 24.05 12.52 9.14
CA GLY A 47 24.37 11.32 9.91
C GLY A 47 23.66 10.04 9.46
N TRP A 48 23.01 10.05 8.29
CA TRP A 48 22.39 8.87 7.69
C TRP A 48 23.09 8.49 6.38
N LEU A 49 23.34 7.20 6.19
CA LEU A 49 23.69 6.61 4.90
C LEU A 49 22.41 6.20 4.19
N ILE A 50 22.21 6.67 2.97
CA ILE A 50 20.97 6.47 2.22
C ILE A 50 21.29 5.80 0.90
N ASN A 51 20.58 4.70 0.59
CA ASN A 51 20.79 3.92 -0.62
C ASN A 51 19.45 3.49 -1.22
N ASP A 52 19.27 3.76 -2.50
CA ASP A 52 18.17 3.22 -3.28
C ASP A 52 18.51 1.80 -3.75
N MET A 53 17.51 0.93 -3.73
CA MET A 53 17.62 -0.43 -4.22
C MET A 53 16.75 -0.61 -5.45
N ASP A 54 17.27 -1.39 -6.39
CA ASP A 54 16.46 -1.91 -7.48
C ASP A 54 15.45 -2.93 -6.94
N ILE A 55 14.29 -2.99 -7.59
CA ILE A 55 13.23 -3.94 -7.23
C ILE A 55 13.67 -5.40 -7.37
N ALA A 56 14.71 -5.64 -8.17
CA ALA A 56 15.29 -6.95 -8.34
C ALA A 56 16.80 -6.87 -8.57
N ASN A 57 17.47 -7.96 -8.20
CA ASN A 57 18.93 -8.09 -8.30
C ASN A 57 19.44 -8.30 -9.73
N SER A 58 18.55 -8.35 -10.73
CA SER A 58 18.90 -8.43 -12.15
C SER A 58 17.83 -7.77 -13.03
N PRO A 59 18.19 -7.28 -14.24
CA PRO A 59 17.24 -6.67 -15.18
C PRO A 59 16.07 -7.58 -15.55
N ASP A 60 16.32 -8.86 -15.84
CA ASP A 60 15.26 -9.84 -16.20
C ASP A 60 14.24 -10.08 -15.08
N MET A 61 14.70 -9.99 -13.82
CA MET A 61 13.83 -10.14 -12.65
C MET A 61 13.07 -8.83 -12.38
N ALA A 62 13.68 -7.68 -12.67
CA ALA A 62 13.03 -6.38 -12.54
C ALA A 62 11.90 -6.24 -13.56
N GLU A 63 12.11 -6.67 -14.80
CA GLU A 63 11.06 -6.71 -15.85
C GLU A 63 9.90 -7.62 -15.43
N ARG A 64 10.18 -8.82 -14.93
CA ARG A 64 9.14 -9.74 -14.45
C ARG A 64 8.35 -9.24 -13.25
N VAL A 65 9.01 -8.53 -12.32
CA VAL A 65 8.35 -7.95 -11.15
C VAL A 65 7.55 -6.71 -11.55
N SER A 66 8.08 -5.87 -12.45
CA SER A 66 7.38 -4.70 -12.99
C SER A 66 6.16 -5.11 -13.82
N ASP A 67 6.29 -6.09 -14.73
CA ASP A 67 5.19 -6.64 -15.53
C ASP A 67 4.08 -7.25 -14.66
N ARG A 68 4.45 -7.82 -13.51
CA ARG A 68 3.48 -8.47 -12.61
C ARG A 68 2.82 -7.49 -11.66
N LEU A 69 3.54 -6.47 -11.17
CA LEU A 69 3.01 -5.50 -10.20
C LEU A 69 2.37 -4.28 -10.86
N ASN A 70 2.78 -3.94 -12.09
CA ASN A 70 2.24 -2.87 -12.93
C ASN A 70 2.03 -1.55 -12.16
N PHE A 71 3.01 -1.16 -11.35
CA PHE A 71 3.02 0.13 -10.65
C PHE A 71 3.39 1.26 -11.61
N ASP A 72 2.85 2.45 -11.36
CA ASP A 72 3.18 3.68 -12.09
C ASP A 72 4.49 4.31 -11.59
N ASP A 73 4.83 4.10 -10.32
CA ASP A 73 6.10 4.49 -9.70
C ASP A 73 6.40 3.56 -8.50
N PHE A 74 7.66 3.41 -8.15
CA PHE A 74 8.07 2.71 -6.93
C PHE A 74 9.37 3.27 -6.36
N LEU A 75 9.55 3.09 -5.06
CA LEU A 75 10.79 3.41 -4.37
C LEU A 75 11.13 2.32 -3.35
N ILE A 76 12.39 1.89 -3.35
CA ILE A 76 12.97 1.12 -2.25
C ILE A 76 14.19 1.87 -1.75
N ARG A 77 14.09 2.51 -0.59
CA ARG A 77 15.18 3.30 0.01
C ARG A 77 15.53 2.76 1.38
N ILE A 78 16.82 2.49 1.60
CA ILE A 78 17.35 2.11 2.91
C ILE A 78 18.05 3.33 3.52
N PHE A 79 17.65 3.67 4.73
CA PHE A 79 18.31 4.61 5.61
C PHE A 79 19.07 3.81 6.67
N ARG A 80 20.37 4.05 6.81
CA ARG A 80 21.22 3.42 7.82
C ARG A 80 21.85 4.47 8.72
N LYS A 81 21.82 4.19 10.03
CA LYS A 81 22.49 4.98 11.05
C LYS A 81 22.96 4.04 12.14
N ASP A 82 24.27 4.01 12.35
CA ASP A 82 24.93 3.09 13.28
C ASP A 82 24.55 1.62 13.02
N ASP A 83 24.00 0.92 14.01
CA ASP A 83 23.53 -0.46 13.94
C ASP A 83 22.08 -0.58 13.41
N THR A 84 21.42 0.53 13.12
CA THR A 84 20.00 0.58 12.76
C THR A 84 19.82 0.79 11.26
N PHE A 85 18.84 0.10 10.68
CA PHE A 85 18.34 0.40 9.35
C PHE A 85 16.84 0.63 9.36
N VAL A 86 16.39 1.51 8.46
CA VAL A 86 14.98 1.70 8.10
C VAL A 86 14.90 1.51 6.60
N ARG A 87 14.13 0.53 6.14
CA ARG A 87 13.87 0.28 4.73
C ARG A 87 12.45 0.73 4.42
N LEU A 88 12.34 1.72 3.56
CA LEU A 88 11.08 2.22 3.05
C LEU A 88 10.84 1.65 1.65
N TYR A 89 9.73 0.95 1.49
CA TYR A 89 9.21 0.50 0.21
C TYR A 89 7.90 1.24 -0.05
N ILE A 90 7.79 1.88 -1.21
CA ILE A 90 6.55 2.51 -1.67
C ILE A 90 6.28 2.01 -3.09
N ALA A 91 5.09 1.50 -3.33
CA ALA A 91 4.58 1.27 -4.68
C ALA A 91 3.36 2.15 -4.90
N TYR A 92 3.30 2.77 -6.07
CA TYR A 92 2.29 3.75 -6.43
C TYR A 92 1.53 3.32 -7.68
N TRP A 93 0.22 3.51 -7.65
CA TRP A 93 -0.68 3.32 -8.79
C TRP A 93 -1.56 4.55 -8.95
N LYS A 94 -1.54 5.11 -10.15
CA LYS A 94 -2.45 6.20 -10.53
C LYS A 94 -3.90 5.72 -10.50
N PRO A 95 -4.85 6.65 -10.33
CA PRO A 95 -6.26 6.37 -10.48
C PRO A 95 -6.62 5.52 -11.72
N GLY A 96 -7.15 4.32 -11.47
CA GLY A 96 -7.65 3.42 -12.52
C GLY A 96 -6.63 2.50 -13.17
N THR A 97 -5.37 2.45 -12.73
CA THR A 97 -4.34 1.56 -13.32
C THR A 97 -4.33 0.14 -12.73
N ALA A 98 -4.42 0.00 -11.41
CA ALA A 98 -4.49 -1.30 -10.74
C ALA A 98 -5.82 -1.54 -10.04
N SER A 99 -6.26 -2.81 -10.03
CA SER A 99 -7.39 -3.19 -9.17
C SER A 99 -6.94 -3.24 -7.71
N TYR A 100 -7.78 -2.76 -6.82
CA TYR A 100 -7.58 -2.77 -5.37
C TYR A 100 -7.24 -4.17 -4.81
N ARG A 101 -7.88 -5.22 -5.33
CA ARG A 101 -7.59 -6.63 -4.96
C ARG A 101 -6.22 -7.10 -5.40
N TRP A 102 -5.75 -6.61 -6.54
CA TRP A 102 -4.43 -6.95 -7.04
C TRP A 102 -3.36 -6.30 -6.19
N ALA A 103 -3.44 -4.98 -5.98
CA ALA A 103 -2.51 -4.25 -5.13
C ALA A 103 -2.49 -4.82 -3.69
N GLY A 104 -3.67 -5.10 -3.12
CA GLY A 104 -3.79 -5.64 -1.77
C GLY A 104 -3.42 -7.11 -1.61
N ALA A 105 -3.15 -7.85 -2.69
CA ALA A 105 -2.63 -9.22 -2.62
C ALA A 105 -1.10 -9.25 -2.42
N HIS A 106 -0.41 -8.11 -2.54
CA HIS A 106 1.04 -8.00 -2.48
C HIS A 106 1.55 -7.50 -1.12
N THR A 107 0.95 -8.00 -0.03
CA THR A 107 1.42 -7.75 1.34
C THR A 107 2.66 -8.58 1.68
N PRO A 108 3.43 -8.24 2.74
CA PRO A 108 4.56 -9.03 3.19
C PRO A 108 4.11 -10.44 3.62
N ASP A 109 2.90 -10.55 4.18
CA ASP A 109 2.26 -11.82 4.52
C ASP A 109 2.15 -12.78 3.33
N THR A 110 2.08 -12.26 2.11
CA THR A 110 2.07 -13.07 0.89
C THR A 110 3.47 -13.18 0.31
N CYS A 111 4.11 -12.05 -0.02
CA CYS A 111 5.33 -12.04 -0.81
C CYS A 111 6.56 -12.51 -0.01
N TRP A 112 6.69 -12.10 1.26
CA TRP A 112 7.83 -12.51 2.08
C TRP A 112 7.70 -13.95 2.52
N VAL A 113 6.48 -14.38 2.87
CA VAL A 113 6.22 -15.78 3.23
C VAL A 113 6.49 -16.72 2.05
N GLN A 114 6.07 -16.35 0.84
CA GLN A 114 6.42 -17.09 -0.38
C GLN A 114 7.93 -17.09 -0.67
N ALA A 115 8.64 -16.03 -0.29
CA ALA A 115 10.10 -15.95 -0.38
C ALA A 115 10.84 -16.67 0.78
N GLY A 116 10.12 -17.37 1.66
CA GLY A 116 10.69 -18.20 2.73
C GLY A 116 10.84 -17.52 4.09
N TRP A 117 10.26 -16.33 4.27
CA TRP A 117 10.15 -15.71 5.60
C TRP A 117 9.00 -16.32 6.40
N SER A 118 9.09 -16.25 7.73
CA SER A 118 8.00 -16.63 8.64
C SER A 118 7.51 -15.40 9.40
N CYS A 119 6.21 -15.15 9.35
CA CYS A 119 5.56 -14.15 10.21
C CYS A 119 5.34 -14.77 11.59
N VAL A 120 6.03 -14.28 12.62
CA VAL A 120 5.97 -14.84 13.99
C VAL A 120 5.03 -14.07 14.90
N GLU A 121 4.71 -12.83 14.53
CA GLU A 121 3.82 -11.93 15.27
C GLU A 121 3.07 -11.07 14.26
N ARG A 122 1.78 -10.83 14.52
CA ARG A 122 0.92 -10.05 13.62
C ARG A 122 -0.11 -9.27 14.43
N GLU A 123 -0.15 -7.97 14.21
CA GLU A 123 -1.16 -7.06 14.77
C GLU A 123 -1.77 -6.22 13.65
N TYR A 124 -3.05 -5.90 13.79
CA TYR A 124 -3.83 -5.23 12.75
C TYR A 124 -4.30 -3.87 13.25
N SER A 125 -4.21 -2.85 12.39
CA SER A 125 -4.68 -1.49 12.67
C SER A 125 -4.11 -0.90 13.97
N ILE A 126 -2.80 -1.05 14.19
CA ILE A 126 -2.11 -0.47 15.34
C ILE A 126 -1.95 1.05 15.19
N PRO A 127 -2.10 1.86 16.26
CA PRO A 127 -1.81 3.28 16.19
C PRO A 127 -0.36 3.56 15.78
N PHE A 128 -0.17 4.53 14.89
CA PHE A 128 1.16 4.95 14.44
C PHE A 128 1.30 6.46 14.59
N GLU A 129 2.18 6.90 15.48
CA GLU A 129 2.42 8.31 15.78
C GLU A 129 3.90 8.58 15.90
N VAL A 130 4.39 9.62 15.22
CA VAL A 130 5.80 10.05 15.28
C VAL A 130 5.84 11.56 15.41
N ALA A 131 6.64 12.07 16.36
CA ALA A 131 6.82 13.50 16.62
C ALA A 131 5.49 14.28 16.82
N GLY A 132 4.48 13.66 17.45
CA GLY A 132 3.17 14.27 17.70
C GLY A 132 2.23 14.29 16.50
N VAL A 133 2.63 13.70 15.37
CA VAL A 133 1.78 13.55 14.18
C VAL A 133 1.22 12.13 14.14
N ALA A 134 -0.11 12.04 14.14
CA ALA A 134 -0.84 10.78 13.99
C ALA A 134 -1.01 10.44 12.51
N PHE A 135 -0.58 9.24 12.14
CA PHE A 135 -0.75 8.67 10.80
C PHE A 135 -1.92 7.69 10.80
N GLU A 136 -2.31 7.26 9.61
CA GLU A 136 -3.25 6.15 9.48
C GLU A 136 -2.75 4.91 10.25
N PRO A 137 -3.64 4.12 10.89
CA PRO A 137 -3.24 2.93 11.63
C PRO A 137 -2.48 1.94 10.74
N ALA A 138 -1.39 1.40 11.27
CA ALA A 138 -0.53 0.48 10.53
C ALA A 138 -0.96 -0.97 10.69
N GLU A 139 -0.67 -1.77 9.68
CA GLU A 139 -0.54 -3.21 9.82
C GLU A 139 0.87 -3.51 10.33
N TYR A 140 0.98 -4.37 11.34
CA TYR A 140 2.27 -4.72 11.94
C TYR A 140 2.54 -6.22 11.93
N GLY A 141 3.80 -6.59 11.70
CA GLY A 141 4.25 -7.94 11.94
C GLY A 141 5.75 -8.05 12.11
N ILE A 142 6.19 -9.14 12.74
CA ILE A 142 7.59 -9.52 12.86
C ILE A 142 7.86 -10.69 11.91
N TYR A 143 8.78 -10.48 10.98
CA TYR A 143 9.13 -11.47 9.96
C TYR A 143 10.55 -11.95 10.19
N LYS A 144 10.76 -13.27 10.15
CA LYS A 144 12.07 -13.89 10.31
C LYS A 144 12.47 -14.73 9.11
N ILE A 145 13.74 -14.69 8.76
CA ILE A 145 14.37 -15.65 7.85
C ILE A 145 15.78 -15.96 8.35
N LYS A 146 16.04 -17.23 8.64
CA LYS A 146 17.31 -17.67 9.27
C LYS A 146 17.59 -16.84 10.54
N ASP A 147 18.72 -16.13 10.59
CA ASP A 147 19.14 -15.30 11.71
C ASP A 147 18.72 -13.82 11.57
N HIS A 148 17.92 -13.49 10.56
CA HIS A 148 17.41 -12.15 10.34
C HIS A 148 15.97 -12.01 10.84
N GLU A 149 15.71 -10.90 11.52
CA GLU A 149 14.38 -10.49 11.96
C GLU A 149 14.16 -9.05 11.52
N GLU A 150 13.00 -8.78 10.91
CA GLU A 150 12.56 -7.44 10.58
C GLU A 150 11.16 -7.19 11.18
N LYS A 151 11.04 -6.04 11.86
CA LYS A 151 9.78 -5.48 12.31
C LYS A 151 9.23 -4.63 11.18
N VAL A 152 8.00 -4.91 10.77
CA VAL A 152 7.41 -4.36 9.55
C VAL A 152 6.10 -3.67 9.86
N TYR A 153 6.03 -2.41 9.50
CA TYR A 153 4.82 -1.59 9.49
C TYR A 153 4.42 -1.38 8.04
N PHE A 154 3.16 -1.60 7.68
CA PHE A 154 2.72 -1.35 6.31
C PHE A 154 1.29 -0.81 6.24
N TRP A 155 1.02 -0.16 5.12
CA TRP A 155 -0.25 0.47 4.80
C TRP A 155 -0.57 0.24 3.34
N HIS A 156 -1.86 0.08 3.05
CA HIS A 156 -2.37 0.16 1.70
C HIS A 156 -3.37 1.30 1.67
N LEU A 157 -2.98 2.43 1.09
CA LEU A 157 -3.87 3.58 0.93
C LEU A 157 -4.67 3.41 -0.35
N VAL A 158 -5.98 3.63 -0.27
CA VAL A 158 -6.90 3.71 -1.41
C VAL A 158 -7.66 5.03 -1.30
N GLY A 159 -7.40 5.96 -2.22
CA GLY A 159 -7.98 7.31 -2.16
C GLY A 159 -7.61 8.08 -0.90
N GLY A 160 -6.40 7.86 -0.37
CA GLY A 160 -5.90 8.51 0.84
C GLY A 160 -6.37 7.91 2.17
N GLN A 161 -7.06 6.77 2.17
CA GLN A 161 -7.50 6.08 3.39
C GLN A 161 -6.82 4.72 3.53
N ALA A 162 -6.39 4.34 4.73
CA ALA A 162 -5.80 3.04 4.95
C ALA A 162 -6.84 1.92 4.86
N PHE A 163 -6.54 0.95 4.01
CA PHE A 163 -7.27 -0.29 3.85
C PHE A 163 -6.83 -1.28 4.94
N GLY A 164 -7.69 -1.48 5.95
CA GLY A 164 -7.43 -2.46 7.01
C GLY A 164 -7.64 -3.90 6.52
N TYR A 165 -6.62 -4.75 6.62
CA TYR A 165 -6.69 -6.15 6.20
C TYR A 165 -7.26 -7.03 7.31
N LYS A 166 -8.47 -6.75 7.81
CA LYS A 166 -9.21 -7.71 8.62
C LYS A 166 -9.77 -8.83 7.72
N GLN A 167 -8.89 -9.67 7.17
CA GLN A 167 -9.31 -10.91 6.54
C GLN A 167 -9.75 -11.91 7.61
N GLN A 168 -11.02 -11.85 8.00
CA GLN A 168 -11.66 -13.02 8.59
C GLN A 168 -11.98 -14.03 7.47
N GLY A 169 -11.05 -14.96 7.23
CA GLY A 169 -11.32 -16.29 6.67
C GLY A 169 -11.91 -16.40 5.26
N GLY A 170 -11.15 -17.01 4.35
CA GLY A 170 -11.65 -17.66 3.14
C GLY A 170 -11.87 -16.76 1.92
N HIS A 171 -11.70 -17.33 0.72
CA HIS A 171 -11.97 -16.67 -0.56
C HIS A 171 -13.45 -16.25 -0.63
N ASN A 172 -13.74 -14.98 -0.36
CA ASN A 172 -15.09 -14.46 -0.45
C ASN A 172 -15.47 -14.24 -1.93
N ILE A 173 -16.28 -15.15 -2.48
CA ILE A 173 -16.88 -15.08 -3.82
C ILE A 173 -17.76 -13.83 -4.00
N PHE A 174 -18.23 -13.20 -2.90
CA PHE A 174 -18.93 -11.91 -2.91
C PHE A 174 -17.99 -10.72 -2.71
N GLY A 175 -16.67 -10.91 -2.76
CA GLY A 175 -15.68 -9.86 -2.57
C GLY A 175 -15.99 -8.62 -3.40
N ALA A 176 -16.18 -8.78 -4.71
CA ALA A 176 -16.52 -7.67 -5.61
C ALA A 176 -17.76 -6.87 -5.19
N LEU A 177 -18.75 -7.51 -4.55
CA LEU A 177 -19.94 -6.81 -4.05
C LEU A 177 -19.67 -6.07 -2.74
N VAL A 178 -18.87 -6.65 -1.84
CA VAL A 178 -18.36 -5.97 -0.63
C VAL A 178 -17.52 -4.75 -1.02
N ASP A 179 -16.72 -4.89 -2.06
CA ASP A 179 -15.87 -3.83 -2.58
C ASP A 179 -16.69 -2.69 -3.18
N ILE A 180 -17.75 -3.01 -3.95
CA ILE A 180 -18.74 -2.01 -4.42
C ILE A 180 -19.51 -1.39 -3.24
N GLN A 181 -19.78 -2.14 -2.17
CA GLN A 181 -20.49 -1.60 -1.01
C GLN A 181 -19.63 -0.61 -0.20
N HIS A 182 -18.33 -0.90 -0.04
CA HIS A 182 -17.40 -0.05 0.73
C HIS A 182 -16.93 1.16 -0.08
N TYR A 183 -16.62 0.99 -1.37
CA TYR A 183 -16.01 2.02 -2.22
C TYR A 183 -16.96 2.56 -3.30
N GLY A 184 -18.18 2.03 -3.40
CA GLY A 184 -19.10 2.39 -4.47
C GLY A 184 -18.61 1.97 -5.86
N LEU A 185 -19.01 2.72 -6.88
CA LEU A 185 -18.41 2.65 -8.23
C LEU A 185 -17.03 3.34 -8.29
N ASN A 186 -16.51 3.80 -7.16
CA ASN A 186 -15.29 4.60 -7.07
C ASN A 186 -14.04 3.72 -6.90
N LEU A 187 -13.98 2.59 -7.60
CA LEU A 187 -12.89 1.59 -7.50
C LEU A 187 -11.62 1.99 -8.26
N ARG A 188 -11.58 3.21 -8.81
CA ARG A 188 -10.48 3.75 -9.62
C ARG A 188 -9.68 4.81 -8.86
N GLN A 189 -9.73 4.77 -7.53
CA GLN A 189 -8.96 5.70 -6.70
C GLN A 189 -7.46 5.44 -6.84
N GLU A 190 -6.70 6.47 -6.52
CA GLU A 190 -5.25 6.40 -6.37
C GLU A 190 -4.86 5.40 -5.27
N GLN A 191 -3.75 4.69 -5.45
CA GLN A 191 -3.33 3.69 -4.47
C GLN A 191 -1.84 3.80 -4.15
N PHE A 192 -1.53 3.64 -2.86
CA PHE A 192 -0.17 3.50 -2.36
C PHE A 192 -0.07 2.24 -1.52
N PHE A 193 0.96 1.44 -1.75
CA PHE A 193 1.39 0.43 -0.81
C PHE A 193 2.70 0.89 -0.18
N ILE A 194 2.68 1.13 1.13
CA ILE A 194 3.80 1.68 1.89
C ILE A 194 4.23 0.62 2.90
N ARG A 195 5.53 0.33 2.98
CA ARG A 195 6.09 -0.57 3.97
C ARG A 195 7.37 0.03 4.54
N LEU A 196 7.41 0.12 5.86
CA LEU A 196 8.58 0.47 6.65
C LEU A 196 9.04 -0.79 7.38
N SER A 197 10.25 -1.26 7.09
CA SER A 197 10.87 -2.38 7.82
C SER A 197 12.17 -1.96 8.50
N SER A 198 12.44 -2.55 9.67
CA SER A 198 13.58 -2.20 10.51
C SER A 198 14.01 -3.36 11.40
N ASN A 199 15.26 -3.35 11.88
CA ASN A 199 15.71 -4.23 12.95
C ASN A 199 15.31 -3.75 14.36
N LYS A 200 14.89 -2.49 14.50
CA LYS A 200 14.48 -1.84 15.76
C LYS A 200 12.97 -1.63 15.81
N ASP A 201 12.40 -1.60 17.01
CA ASP A 201 10.97 -1.28 17.19
C ASP A 201 10.69 0.22 16.99
N LEU A 202 9.41 0.57 16.87
CA LEU A 202 9.02 1.96 16.63
C LEU A 202 9.46 2.90 17.76
N GLU A 203 9.47 2.46 19.01
CA GLU A 203 9.87 3.29 20.16
C GLU A 203 11.37 3.56 20.19
N GLU A 204 12.18 2.61 19.73
CA GLU A 204 13.61 2.79 19.46
C GLU A 204 13.84 3.73 18.27
N LEU A 205 13.10 3.55 17.17
CA LEU A 205 13.22 4.39 15.97
C LEU A 205 12.87 5.85 16.25
N LYS A 206 11.84 6.13 17.05
CA LYS A 206 11.46 7.49 17.46
C LYS A 206 12.58 8.26 18.18
N LYS A 207 13.53 7.55 18.80
CA LYS A 207 14.67 8.17 19.51
C LYS A 207 15.79 8.58 18.56
N LEU A 208 15.80 8.10 17.32
CA LEU A 208 16.82 8.41 16.34
C LEU A 208 16.58 9.79 15.72
N ASN A 209 17.56 10.67 15.85
CA ASN A 209 17.54 11.96 15.17
C ASN A 209 17.46 11.76 13.65
N GLY A 210 16.44 12.37 13.02
CA GLY A 210 16.14 12.32 11.59
C GLY A 210 15.09 11.28 11.21
N PHE A 211 14.69 10.36 12.10
CA PHE A 211 13.64 9.39 11.80
C PHE A 211 12.29 10.06 11.51
N ASP A 212 11.96 11.13 12.22
CA ASP A 212 10.76 11.93 11.97
C ASP A 212 10.74 12.53 10.56
N THR A 213 11.91 12.85 10.00
CA THR A 213 12.03 13.38 8.62
C THR A 213 11.67 12.30 7.59
N ILE A 214 12.06 11.04 7.84
CA ILE A 214 11.66 9.91 7.00
C ILE A 214 10.14 9.76 7.02
N VAL A 215 9.53 9.74 8.20
CA VAL A 215 8.09 9.50 8.34
C VAL A 215 7.25 10.68 7.85
N LYS A 216 7.68 11.93 8.11
CA LYS A 216 7.00 13.15 7.61
C LYS A 216 6.91 13.19 6.09
N SER A 217 7.87 12.62 5.37
CA SER A 217 7.77 12.52 3.90
C SER A 217 6.55 11.72 3.43
N LEU A 218 6.02 10.83 4.29
CA LEU A 218 4.82 10.05 3.99
C LEU A 218 3.53 10.86 4.12
N GLU A 219 3.55 12.04 4.75
CA GLU A 219 2.40 12.95 4.76
C GLU A 219 2.09 13.45 3.35
N ALA A 220 3.12 13.69 2.53
CA ALA A 220 2.98 14.17 1.16
C ALA A 220 2.31 13.14 0.22
N ILE A 221 2.22 11.87 0.63
CA ILE A 221 1.50 10.81 -0.09
C ILE A 221 0.18 10.41 0.59
N GLY A 222 -0.30 11.25 1.53
CA GLY A 222 -1.62 11.09 2.14
C GLY A 222 -1.69 10.07 3.28
N LEU A 223 -0.56 9.74 3.93
CA LEU A 223 -0.57 8.81 5.08
C LEU A 223 -1.02 9.47 6.39
N ASN A 224 -1.17 10.80 6.42
CA ASN A 224 -1.65 11.50 7.60
C ASN A 224 -3.12 11.16 7.89
N ASN A 225 -3.46 11.06 9.17
CA ASN A 225 -4.83 10.75 9.55
C ASN A 225 -5.75 11.96 9.26
N SER A 226 -6.38 11.96 8.09
CA SER A 226 -7.24 13.05 7.63
C SER A 226 -8.60 13.10 8.35
N SER A 227 -8.90 12.13 9.23
CA SER A 227 -10.16 12.12 9.99
C SER A 227 -10.27 13.21 11.07
N ALA A 228 -9.22 14.01 11.29
CA ALA A 228 -9.29 15.21 12.12
C ALA A 228 -9.81 16.47 11.40
N ALA A 229 -10.00 16.46 10.07
CA ALA A 229 -10.29 17.67 9.28
C ALA A 229 -11.78 17.90 8.91
N THR A 230 -12.69 16.98 9.24
CA THR A 230 -14.13 17.14 8.97
C THR A 230 -14.99 16.92 10.22
N ALA A 231 -14.70 17.72 11.25
CA ALA A 231 -15.63 17.98 12.34
C ALA A 231 -15.65 19.49 12.60
N ASN A 232 -16.38 20.22 11.75
CA ASN A 232 -16.97 21.53 12.05
C ASN A 232 -18.15 21.77 11.10
#